data_AF-A0A8T3S4T1-F1
#
_entry.id   AF-A0A8T3S4T1-F1
#
_cell.length_a   1.000
_cell.length_b   1.000
_cell.length_c   1.000
_cell.angle_alpha   90.00
_cell.angle_beta   90.00
_cell.angle_gamma   90.00
#
_symmetry.space_group_name_H-M   'P 1'
#
loop_
_entity.id
_entity.type
_entity.pdbx_description
1 polymer ?
#
loop_
_entity_poly.entity_id
_entity_poly.type
_entity_poly.pdbx_seq_one_letter_code
_entity_poly.pdbx_strand_id
1 'polypeptide(L)'
;MPRTYLRTLALFYLGFGLITSFYPRLMQLFMTQQGIDASSAFSDQVWFHGGFDILSICILLFAFSTMPATKTSLRAAATVALFPSVAIAYTFVATPFWSALFLLPGAASFAFAVFGFAIAHRFEDHAGSQRGRPGSSFSSESKPTE
;
A
#
# COMPACT_ATOMS: atom_id res chain seq x y z
N MET A 1 -5.04 -15.55 2.27
CA MET A 1 -3.84 -14.73 2.52
C MET A 1 -3.84 -13.35 1.84
N PRO A 2 -4.15 -13.19 0.53
CA PRO A 2 -4.08 -11.90 -0.16
C PRO A 2 -4.93 -10.77 0.45
N ARG A 3 -6.18 -11.08 0.82
CA ARG A 3 -7.09 -10.12 1.46
C ARG A 3 -6.60 -9.66 2.83
N THR A 4 -6.05 -10.59 3.63
CA THR A 4 -5.48 -10.26 4.94
C THR A 4 -4.27 -9.33 4.78
N TYR A 5 -3.37 -9.63 3.85
CA TYR A 5 -2.24 -8.76 3.53
C TYR A 5 -2.68 -7.34 3.16
N LEU A 6 -3.62 -7.19 2.22
CA LEU A 6 -4.10 -5.87 1.79
C LEU A 6 -4.76 -5.09 2.94
N ARG A 7 -5.53 -5.76 3.80
CA ARG A 7 -6.14 -5.12 4.98
C ARG A 7 -5.11 -4.68 6.01
N THR A 8 -4.13 -5.54 6.33
CA THR A 8 -3.07 -5.20 7.28
C THR A 8 -2.21 -4.05 6.75
N LEU A 9 -1.91 -4.05 5.45
CA LEU A 9 -1.20 -2.95 4.80
C LEU A 9 -2.00 -1.65 4.84
N ALA A 10 -3.31 -1.71 4.59
CA ALA A 10 -4.20 -0.55 4.69
C ALA A 10 -4.27 0.00 6.12
N LEU A 11 -4.34 -0.86 7.14
CA LEU A 11 -4.34 -0.45 8.55
C LEU A 11 -3.01 0.19 8.96
N PHE A 12 -1.89 -0.38 8.51
CA PHE A 12 -0.55 0.19 8.72
C PHE A 12 -0.47 1.60 8.13
N TYR A 13 -0.86 1.75 6.86
CA TYR A 13 -0.86 3.06 6.22
C TYR A 13 -1.87 4.03 6.83
N LEU A 14 -3.01 3.55 7.35
CA LEU A 14 -3.99 4.40 8.01
C LEU A 14 -3.38 5.05 9.25
N GLY A 15 -2.75 4.24 10.11
CA GLY A 15 -2.04 4.76 11.29
C GLY A 15 -0.91 5.72 10.90
N PHE A 16 -0.10 5.33 9.90
CA PHE A 16 1.01 6.15 9.44
C PHE A 16 0.55 7.49 8.83
N GLY A 17 -0.50 7.47 8.00
CA GLY A 17 -1.09 8.66 7.38
C GLY A 17 -1.68 9.61 8.43
N LEU A 18 -2.43 9.08 9.41
CA LEU A 18 -2.96 9.88 10.51
C LEU A 18 -1.84 10.54 11.32
N ILE A 19 -0.82 9.78 11.72
CA ILE A 19 0.32 10.34 12.46
C ILE A 19 1.01 11.43 11.65
N THR A 20 1.21 11.21 10.34
CA THR A 20 1.86 12.16 9.44
C THR A 20 1.03 13.45 9.27
N SER A 21 -0.29 13.32 9.04
CA SER A 21 -1.20 14.48 8.91
C SER A 21 -1.23 15.36 10.15
N PHE A 22 -1.09 14.76 11.33
CA PHE A 22 -1.12 15.48 12.61
C PHE A 22 0.27 15.71 13.21
N TYR A 23 1.34 15.32 12.51
CA TYR A 23 2.71 15.34 13.04
C TYR A 23 3.13 16.72 13.60
N PRO A 24 2.87 17.85 12.91
CA PRO A 24 3.23 19.16 13.45
C PRO A 24 2.50 19.46 14.77
N ARG A 25 1.20 19.15 14.86
CA ARG A 25 0.42 19.37 16.08
C ARG A 25 0.84 18.44 17.22
N LEU A 26 1.19 17.20 16.91
CA LEU A 26 1.72 16.26 17.90
C LEU A 26 3.08 16.74 18.43
N MET A 27 3.95 17.23 17.55
CA MET A 27 5.26 17.79 17.95
C MET A 27 5.11 19.04 18.81
N GLN A 28 4.15 19.92 18.50
CA GLN A 28 3.87 21.12 19.32
C GLN A 28 3.54 20.78 20.79
N LEU A 29 2.96 19.60 21.08
CA LEU A 29 2.69 19.17 22.46
C LEU A 29 3.96 18.87 23.27
N PHE A 30 5.07 18.62 22.60
CA PHE A 30 6.35 18.22 23.23
C PHE A 30 7.50 19.19 22.94
N MET A 31 7.28 20.21 22.10
CA MET A 31 8.26 21.23 21.76
C MET A 31 8.23 22.41 22.73
N THR A 32 9.37 23.06 22.90
CA THR A 32 9.46 24.37 23.56
C THR A 32 8.85 25.45 22.66
N GLN A 33 8.51 26.61 23.22
CA GLN A 33 7.93 27.72 22.45
C GLN A 33 8.77 28.10 21.21
N GLN A 34 10.10 28.10 21.34
CA GLN A 34 11.02 28.33 20.22
C GLN A 34 10.91 27.28 19.10
N GLY A 35 10.62 26.02 19.45
CA GLY A 35 10.39 24.95 18.47
C GLY A 35 9.06 25.11 17.74
N ILE A 36 8.04 25.62 18.42
CA ILE A 36 6.74 25.97 17.82
C ILE A 36 6.93 27.14 16.84
N ASP A 37 7.65 28.18 17.26
CA ASP A 37 7.92 29.37 16.46
C ASP A 37 8.84 29.09 15.25
N ALA A 38 9.65 28.03 15.32
CA ALA A 38 10.47 27.54 14.20
C ALA A 38 9.66 26.72 13.18
N SER A 39 8.43 26.31 13.49
CA SER A 39 7.53 25.71 12.49
C SER A 39 7.10 26.78 11.48
N SER A 40 6.92 26.37 10.22
CA SER A 40 6.45 27.26 9.17
C SER A 40 5.14 26.74 8.60
N ALA A 41 4.27 27.65 8.16
CA ALA A 41 3.04 27.29 7.45
C ALA A 41 3.30 26.38 6.24
N PHE A 42 4.45 26.55 5.58
CA PHE A 42 4.90 25.67 4.51
C PHE A 42 5.18 24.25 5.00
N SER A 43 5.97 24.08 6.07
CA SER A 43 6.23 22.77 6.67
C SER A 43 4.93 22.08 7.12
N ASP A 44 4.06 22.81 7.80
CA ASP A 44 2.78 22.27 8.30
C ASP A 44 1.88 21.78 7.16
N GLN A 45 1.83 22.54 6.06
CA GLN A 45 1.07 22.17 4.87
C GLN A 45 1.66 20.95 4.17
N VAL A 46 3.00 20.82 4.10
CA VAL A 46 3.67 19.65 3.52
C VAL A 46 3.35 18.38 4.29
N TRP A 47 3.41 18.42 5.63
CA TRP A 47 3.07 17.27 6.47
C TRP A 47 1.59 16.89 6.34
N PHE A 48 0.70 17.89 6.32
CA PHE A 48 -0.72 17.66 6.16
C PHE A 48 -1.07 17.04 4.79
N HIS A 49 -0.49 17.58 3.72
CA HIS A 49 -0.69 17.07 2.35
C HIS A 49 -0.13 15.66 2.19
N GLY A 50 1.12 15.42 2.63
CA GLY A 50 1.73 14.09 2.58
C GLY A 50 0.96 13.04 3.39
N GLY A 51 0.41 13.43 4.55
CA GLY A 51 -0.48 12.55 5.31
C GLY A 51 -1.78 12.21 4.56
N PHE A 52 -2.38 13.19 3.85
CA PHE A 52 -3.56 12.94 3.03
C PHE A 52 -3.28 12.02 1.84
N ASP A 53 -2.14 12.17 1.18
CA ASP A 53 -1.73 11.27 0.10
C ASP A 53 -1.64 9.82 0.61
N ILE A 54 -1.08 9.61 1.80
CA ILE A 54 -1.04 8.30 2.45
C ILE A 54 -2.44 7.78 2.78
N LEU A 55 -3.34 8.63 3.29
CA LEU A 55 -4.73 8.23 3.57
C LEU A 55 -5.48 7.82 2.30
N SER A 56 -5.22 8.49 1.18
CA SER A 56 -5.81 8.12 -0.12
C SER A 56 -5.35 6.71 -0.57
N ILE A 57 -4.07 6.38 -0.34
CA ILE A 57 -3.52 5.05 -0.57
C ILE A 57 -4.23 4.00 0.32
N CYS A 58 -4.57 4.33 1.56
CA CYS A 58 -5.31 3.42 2.46
C CYS A 58 -6.67 3.06 1.88
N ILE A 59 -7.40 4.06 1.38
CA ILE A 59 -8.72 3.88 0.77
C ILE A 59 -8.58 2.98 -0.47
N LEU A 60 -7.56 3.21 -1.30
CA LEU A 60 -7.30 2.40 -2.49
C LEU A 60 -6.95 0.94 -2.14
N LEU A 61 -6.08 0.72 -1.14
CA LEU A 61 -5.74 -0.62 -0.67
C LEU A 61 -6.95 -1.33 -0.04
N PHE A 62 -7.79 -0.60 0.69
CA PHE A 62 -9.02 -1.13 1.25
C PHE A 62 -10.00 -1.52 0.15
N ALA A 63 -10.17 -0.67 -0.88
CA ALA A 63 -10.97 -0.98 -2.06
C ALA A 63 -10.45 -2.23 -2.80
N PHE A 64 -9.13 -2.37 -2.98
CA PHE A 64 -8.55 -3.59 -3.55
C PHE A 64 -8.77 -4.83 -2.67
N SER A 65 -8.95 -4.65 -1.36
CA SER A 65 -9.24 -5.78 -0.45
C SER A 65 -10.67 -6.32 -0.59
N THR A 66 -11.61 -5.56 -1.17
CA THR A 66 -13.00 -5.98 -1.40
C THR A 66 -13.18 -6.69 -2.75
N MET A 67 -12.25 -6.49 -3.69
CA MET A 67 -12.25 -7.12 -5.01
C MET A 67 -11.48 -8.45 -5.03
N PRO A 68 -11.64 -9.29 -6.07
CA PRO A 68 -10.75 -10.43 -6.30
C PRO A 68 -9.30 -9.94 -6.45
N ALA A 69 -8.40 -10.41 -5.60
CA ALA A 69 -6.99 -10.06 -5.68
C ALA A 69 -6.38 -10.68 -6.94
N THR A 70 -5.59 -9.89 -7.67
CA THR A 70 -4.84 -10.33 -8.84
C THR A 70 -3.36 -10.23 -8.55
N LYS A 71 -2.53 -10.95 -9.31
CA LYS A 71 -1.07 -10.81 -9.21
C LYS A 71 -0.61 -9.36 -9.42
N THR A 72 -1.27 -8.64 -10.34
CA THR A 72 -1.00 -7.22 -10.62
C THR A 72 -1.35 -6.33 -9.43
N SER A 73 -2.51 -6.52 -8.78
CA SER A 73 -2.88 -5.70 -7.62
C SER A 73 -1.96 -5.94 -6.42
N LEU A 74 -1.49 -7.18 -6.22
CA LEU A 74 -0.50 -7.51 -5.18
C LEU A 74 0.87 -6.88 -5.45
N ARG A 75 1.34 -6.89 -6.70
CA ARG A 75 2.57 -6.20 -7.10
C ARG A 75 2.45 -4.69 -6.93
N ALA A 76 1.33 -4.10 -7.36
CA ALA A 76 1.08 -2.68 -7.18
C ALA A 76 1.10 -2.30 -5.69
N ALA A 77 0.41 -3.06 -4.84
CA ALA A 77 0.43 -2.84 -3.39
C ALA A 77 1.84 -2.99 -2.79
N ALA A 78 2.63 -3.97 -3.24
CA ALA A 78 4.02 -4.16 -2.80
C ALA A 78 4.95 -3.02 -3.27
N THR A 79 4.76 -2.51 -4.48
CA THR A 79 5.49 -1.34 -4.98
C THR A 79 5.14 -0.09 -4.17
N VAL A 80 3.85 0.10 -3.88
CA VAL A 80 3.41 1.23 -3.04
C VAL A 80 4.03 1.14 -1.65
N ALA A 81 4.08 -0.08 -1.07
CA ALA A 81 4.73 -0.35 0.21
C ALA A 81 6.20 0.07 0.27
N LEU A 82 6.92 0.17 -0.85
CA LEU A 82 8.33 0.59 -0.88
C LEU A 82 8.54 2.10 -0.74
N PHE A 83 7.58 2.94 -1.14
CA PHE A 83 7.80 4.39 -1.19
C PHE A 83 8.29 5.00 0.13
N PRO A 84 7.71 4.66 1.30
CA PRO A 84 8.20 5.19 2.57
C PRO A 84 9.64 4.76 2.85
N SER A 85 10.00 3.51 2.57
CA SER A 85 11.36 3.01 2.78
C SER A 85 12.37 3.76 1.90
N VAL A 86 12.03 4.04 0.64
CA VAL A 86 12.87 4.82 -0.27
C VAL A 86 13.00 6.26 0.19
N ALA A 87 11.88 6.88 0.60
CA ALA A 87 11.89 8.26 1.12
C ALA A 87 12.77 8.37 2.37
N ILE A 88 12.64 7.44 3.31
CA ILE A 88 13.45 7.39 4.53
C ILE A 88 14.93 7.14 4.19
N ALA A 89 15.23 6.21 3.27
CA ALA A 89 16.60 5.99 2.79
C ALA A 89 17.20 7.21 2.09
N TYR A 90 16.40 8.00 1.37
CA TYR A 90 16.87 9.26 0.81
C TYR A 90 17.15 10.28 1.91
N THR A 91 16.27 10.40 2.91
CA THR A 91 16.53 11.21 4.11
C THR A 91 17.83 10.75 4.80
N PHE A 92 18.16 9.44 4.75
CA PHE A 92 19.44 8.86 5.22
C PHE A 92 20.69 9.51 4.66
N VAL A 93 20.61 9.88 3.39
CA VAL A 93 21.73 10.47 2.69
C VAL A 93 21.66 12.00 2.72
N ALA A 94 20.46 12.57 2.73
CA ALA A 94 20.24 13.99 2.50
C ALA A 94 20.19 14.86 3.77
N THR A 95 19.92 14.31 4.96
CA THR A 95 19.78 15.12 6.18
C THR A 95 20.49 14.52 7.41
N PRO A 96 20.96 15.36 8.34
CA PRO A 96 21.59 14.88 9.58
C PRO A 96 20.59 14.55 10.71
N PHE A 97 19.28 14.74 10.47
CA PHE A 97 18.25 14.59 11.50
C PHE A 97 17.71 13.17 11.54
N TRP A 98 18.33 12.35 12.39
CA TRP A 98 17.98 10.96 12.63
C TRP A 98 17.04 10.84 13.83
N SER A 99 15.86 10.24 13.63
CA SER A 99 15.05 9.76 14.76
C SER A 99 14.63 8.31 14.52
N ALA A 100 14.65 7.52 15.60
CA ALA A 100 14.16 6.14 15.58
C ALA A 100 12.68 6.07 15.12
N LEU A 101 11.95 7.19 15.26
CA LEU A 101 10.58 7.36 14.79
C LEU A 101 10.44 7.18 13.28
N PHE A 102 11.49 7.47 12.49
CA PHE A 102 11.48 7.27 11.03
C PHE A 102 12.01 5.90 10.62
N LEU A 103 12.91 5.29 11.40
CA LEU A 103 13.46 3.97 11.10
C LEU A 103 12.40 2.86 11.15
N LEU A 104 11.57 2.86 12.18
CA LEU A 104 10.54 1.85 12.40
C LEU A 104 9.54 1.77 11.23
N PRO A 105 8.87 2.86 10.79
CA PRO A 105 7.95 2.80 9.66
C PRO A 105 8.68 2.44 8.37
N GLY A 106 9.91 2.91 8.15
CA GLY A 106 10.71 2.54 6.97
C GLY A 106 11.01 1.05 6.88
N ALA A 107 11.40 0.43 8.00
CA ALA A 107 11.64 -1.01 8.07
C ALA A 107 10.35 -1.82 7.92
N ALA A 108 9.26 -1.39 8.55
CA ALA A 108 7.95 -2.03 8.43
C ALA A 108 7.43 -2.00 6.97
N SER A 109 7.51 -0.84 6.32
CA SER A 109 7.19 -0.65 4.90
C SER A 109 7.99 -1.59 4.00
N PHE A 110 9.29 -1.74 4.25
CA PHE A 110 10.15 -2.64 3.49
C PHE A 110 9.75 -4.11 3.68
N ALA A 111 9.46 -4.52 4.92
CA ALA A 111 8.99 -5.86 5.22
C ALA A 111 7.65 -6.17 4.51
N PHE A 112 6.71 -5.21 4.50
CA PHE A 112 5.45 -5.34 3.76
C PHE A 112 5.68 -5.49 2.26
N ALA A 113 6.60 -4.72 1.67
CA ALA A 113 6.93 -4.85 0.26
C ALA A 113 7.49 -6.23 -0.09
N VAL A 114 8.50 -6.71 0.66
CA VAL A 114 9.09 -8.03 0.46
C VAL A 114 8.03 -9.12 0.59
N PHE A 115 7.18 -9.04 1.60
CA PHE A 115 6.10 -10.00 1.81
C PHE A 115 5.05 -9.95 0.70
N GLY A 116 4.69 -8.74 0.22
CA GLY A 116 3.78 -8.54 -0.90
C GLY A 116 4.29 -9.14 -2.21
N PHE A 117 5.57 -8.92 -2.53
CA PHE A 117 6.21 -9.56 -3.69
C PHE A 117 6.27 -11.08 -3.55
N ALA A 118 6.55 -11.59 -2.35
CA ALA A 118 6.57 -13.03 -2.08
C ALA A 118 5.17 -13.66 -2.29
N ILE A 119 4.10 -13.03 -1.80
CA ILE A 119 2.72 -13.47 -2.05
C ILE A 119 2.42 -13.42 -3.55
N ALA A 120 2.74 -12.31 -4.23
CA ALA A 120 2.48 -12.15 -5.65
C ALA A 120 3.21 -13.20 -6.51
N HIS A 121 4.44 -13.57 -6.12
CA HIS A 121 5.21 -14.59 -6.83
C HIS A 121 4.53 -15.96 -6.75
N ARG A 122 4.03 -16.33 -5.57
CA ARG A 122 3.32 -17.59 -5.30
C ARG A 122 1.85 -17.58 -5.74
N PHE A 123 1.33 -16.44 -6.19
CA PHE A 123 -0.04 -16.31 -6.64
C PHE A 123 -0.17 -16.81 -8.09
N GLU A 124 -0.94 -17.88 -8.26
CA GLU A 124 -1.36 -18.41 -9.55
C GLU A 124 -2.68 -17.77 -9.93
N ASP A 125 -2.66 -16.89 -10.94
CA ASP A 125 -3.89 -16.29 -11.46
C ASP A 125 -4.75 -17.41 -12.07
N HIS A 126 -5.85 -17.77 -11.40
CA HIS A 126 -6.84 -18.73 -11.91
C HIS A 126 -7.64 -18.19 -13.12
N ALA A 127 -7.14 -17.15 -13.81
CA ALA A 127 -7.79 -16.51 -14.95
C ALA A 127 -7.43 -17.13 -16.32
N GLY A 128 -6.54 -18.14 -16.36
CA GLY A 128 -6.07 -18.75 -17.62
C GLY A 128 -6.61 -20.15 -17.95
N SER A 129 -7.08 -20.92 -16.97
CA SER A 129 -7.36 -22.36 -17.16
C SER A 129 -8.79 -22.69 -17.60
N GLN A 130 -9.40 -21.86 -18.45
CA GLN A 130 -10.63 -22.20 -19.19
C GLN A 130 -10.56 -21.95 -20.71
N ARG A 131 -9.40 -21.59 -21.26
CA ARG A 131 -9.24 -21.39 -22.73
C ARG A 131 -8.50 -22.54 -23.42
N GLY A 132 -8.81 -23.78 -23.04
CA GLY A 132 -8.12 -24.96 -23.55
C GLY A 132 -8.87 -26.28 -23.37
N ARG A 133 -10.17 -26.33 -23.66
CA ARG A 133 -10.82 -27.59 -24.06
C ARG A 133 -11.40 -27.42 -25.46
N PRO A 134 -10.65 -27.77 -26.52
CA PRO A 134 -11.25 -28.11 -27.79
C PRO A 134 -11.72 -29.57 -27.68
N GLY A 135 -13.03 -29.81 -27.64
CA GLY A 135 -13.57 -31.13 -27.97
C GLY A 135 -14.73 -31.65 -27.10
N SER A 136 -15.69 -32.24 -27.81
CA SER A 136 -16.92 -32.93 -27.38
C SER A 136 -18.05 -31.97 -26.92
N SER A 137 -19.22 -31.91 -27.55
CA SER A 137 -19.90 -32.86 -28.43
C SER A 137 -20.85 -32.10 -29.36
N PHE A 138 -20.67 -32.29 -30.67
CA PHE A 138 -21.68 -31.96 -31.67
C PHE A 138 -22.79 -33.02 -31.53
N SER A 139 -23.85 -32.71 -30.78
CA SER A 139 -25.05 -33.55 -30.79
C SER A 139 -25.75 -33.32 -32.13
N SER A 140 -25.70 -34.33 -32.99
CA SER A 140 -26.53 -34.39 -34.19
C SER A 140 -27.99 -34.53 -33.76
N GLU A 141 -28.75 -33.45 -33.82
CA GLU A 141 -30.19 -33.52 -33.70
C GLU A 141 -30.76 -33.94 -35.06
N SER A 142 -31.11 -35.21 -35.15
CA SER A 142 -31.81 -35.81 -36.27
C SER A 142 -33.19 -35.18 -36.42
N LYS A 143 -33.46 -34.59 -37.59
CA LYS A 143 -34.82 -34.26 -38.04
C LYS A 143 -35.72 -35.51 -38.00
N PRO A 144 -36.95 -35.42 -37.49
CA PRO A 144 -38.01 -36.32 -37.90
C PRO A 144 -38.59 -35.82 -39.24
N THR A 145 -38.51 -36.67 -40.25
CA THR A 145 -39.40 -36.69 -41.40
C THR A 145 -40.72 -37.37 -41.02
N GLU A 146 -41.78 -36.91 -41.69
CA GLU A 146 -43.18 -37.33 -41.66
C GLU A 146 -44.08 -36.67 -40.60
#